data_AF-A0A6P5P333-F1
#
_entry.id   AF-A0A6P5P333-F1
#
_cell.length_a   1.000
_cell.length_b   1.000
_cell.length_c   1.000
_cell.angle_alpha   90.00
_cell.angle_beta   90.00
_cell.angle_gamma   90.00
#
_symmetry.space_group_name_H-M   'P 1'
#
loop_
_entity.id
_entity.type
_entity.pdbx_description
1 polymer ?
#
loop_
_entity_poly.entity_id
_entity_poly.type
_entity_poly.pdbx_seq_one_letter_code
_entity_poly.pdbx_strand_id
1 'polypeptide(L)'
;MRLPLPLLLLFGCRAILGSSGDRVSLSASAPTLDDEEKYSAHMPAHLRCDACRAVAFQMGQRLAKAEAKSHTPDASGLQELSESTYTDVLDQTCSQNWQSYGVHEVNQMKRLTGPGLSKGPEPRISVMISGGPWPNRLSKTCFHYLGEFGEDQIYEAYRQGQANLEALLCGGTHGPCSQEILAQREEL
;
A
#
# COMPACT_ATOMS: atom_id res chain seq x y z
N MET A 1 -16.99 84.33 -29.06
CA MET A 1 -18.42 83.96 -29.11
C MET A 1 -18.55 82.45 -28.96
N ARG A 2 -19.40 82.01 -28.02
CA ARG A 2 -20.10 80.70 -27.94
C ARG A 2 -19.29 79.43 -27.62
N LEU A 3 -19.47 78.92 -26.39
CA LEU A 3 -19.78 77.50 -26.13
C LEU A 3 -21.17 77.17 -26.74
N PRO A 4 -21.54 75.93 -27.13
CA PRO A 4 -21.65 74.78 -26.18
C PRO A 4 -21.54 73.31 -26.71
N LEU A 5 -21.39 72.39 -25.75
CA LEU A 5 -21.92 70.99 -25.63
C LEU A 5 -21.35 69.81 -26.48
N PRO A 6 -21.53 68.54 -26.04
CA PRO A 6 -20.46 67.53 -25.88
C PRO A 6 -20.72 66.23 -26.66
N LEU A 7 -19.80 65.26 -26.62
CA LEU A 7 -20.13 63.87 -26.94
C LEU A 7 -19.39 62.92 -26.00
N LEU A 8 -20.16 62.28 -25.13
CA LEU A 8 -19.78 61.07 -24.41
C LEU A 8 -19.43 59.97 -25.42
N LEU A 9 -18.27 59.35 -25.24
CA LEU A 9 -18.03 57.98 -25.66
C LEU A 9 -17.59 57.17 -24.43
N LEU A 10 -18.58 56.51 -23.83
CA LEU A 10 -18.40 55.28 -23.06
C LEU A 10 -17.93 54.16 -24.00
N PHE A 11 -17.26 53.14 -23.44
CA PHE A 11 -16.92 51.79 -23.96
C PHE A 11 -15.39 51.56 -23.89
N GLY A 12 -14.85 50.67 -23.05
CA GLY A 12 -15.43 49.73 -22.11
C GLY A 12 -14.28 49.05 -21.33
N CYS A 13 -14.54 48.65 -20.09
CA CYS A 13 -13.63 47.76 -19.35
C CYS A 13 -13.47 46.46 -20.13
N ARG A 14 -12.26 46.18 -20.64
CA ARG A 14 -11.87 44.83 -21.01
C ARG A 14 -11.91 43.99 -19.73
N ALA A 15 -13.01 43.27 -19.53
CA ALA A 15 -13.00 42.10 -18.66
C ALA A 15 -11.98 41.14 -19.26
N ILE A 16 -10.89 40.90 -18.54
CA ILE A 16 -10.01 39.77 -18.82
C ILE A 16 -10.86 38.55 -18.52
N LEU A 17 -11.38 37.90 -19.57
CA LEU A 17 -11.96 36.58 -19.47
C LEU A 17 -10.85 35.67 -18.94
N GLY A 18 -10.90 35.39 -17.64
CA GLY A 18 -10.12 34.33 -17.04
C GLY A 18 -10.42 33.05 -17.79
N SER A 19 -9.35 32.44 -18.32
CA SER A 19 -9.35 31.14 -18.97
C SER A 19 -10.25 30.18 -18.21
N SER A 20 -11.20 29.56 -18.91
CA SER A 20 -11.96 28.42 -18.42
C SER A 20 -10.97 27.39 -17.89
N GLY A 21 -10.97 27.18 -16.57
CA GLY A 21 -10.26 26.06 -15.98
C GLY A 21 -10.84 24.79 -16.57
N ASP A 22 -9.99 24.01 -17.25
CA ASP A 22 -10.32 22.67 -17.70
C ASP A 22 -10.87 21.89 -16.49
N ARG A 23 -12.17 21.64 -16.50
CA ARG A 23 -12.81 20.77 -15.51
C ARG A 23 -12.38 19.35 -15.86
N VAL A 24 -11.24 18.92 -15.31
CA VAL A 24 -10.86 17.50 -15.32
C VAL A 24 -11.98 16.74 -14.61
N SER A 25 -12.76 15.98 -15.37
CA SER A 25 -13.80 15.11 -14.82
C SER A 25 -13.10 13.97 -14.07
N LEU A 26 -13.06 14.08 -12.74
CA LEU A 26 -12.56 13.03 -11.88
C LEU A 26 -13.65 11.96 -11.76
N SER A 27 -13.49 10.86 -12.49
CA SER A 27 -14.33 9.67 -12.37
C SER A 27 -13.54 8.57 -11.67
N ALA A 28 -14.10 8.03 -10.59
CA ALA A 28 -13.56 6.88 -9.88
C ALA A 28 -14.72 5.97 -9.48
N SER A 29 -14.57 4.66 -9.71
CA SER A 29 -15.58 3.65 -9.38
C SER A 29 -15.02 2.70 -8.33
N ALA A 30 -15.89 2.22 -7.44
CA ALA A 30 -15.52 1.18 -6.49
C ALA A 30 -15.35 -0.16 -7.21
N PRO A 31 -14.40 -1.01 -6.78
CA PRO A 31 -14.19 -2.34 -7.34
C PRO A 31 -15.43 -3.22 -7.12
N THR A 32 -15.75 -4.06 -8.11
CA THR A 32 -16.88 -5.00 -8.00
C THR A 32 -16.40 -6.32 -7.41
N LEU A 33 -16.82 -6.65 -6.18
CA LEU A 33 -16.40 -7.88 -5.53
C LEU A 33 -17.18 -9.11 -6.03
N ASP A 34 -16.49 -10.24 -6.22
CA ASP A 34 -17.09 -11.55 -6.49
C ASP A 34 -17.51 -12.28 -5.19
N ASP A 35 -18.05 -13.50 -5.32
CA ASP A 35 -18.55 -14.26 -4.17
C ASP A 35 -17.42 -14.77 -3.26
N GLU A 36 -16.27 -15.16 -3.82
CA GLU A 36 -15.12 -15.55 -3.01
C GLU A 36 -14.66 -14.35 -2.17
N GLU A 37 -14.51 -13.20 -2.80
CA GLU A 37 -14.07 -11.96 -2.17
C GLU A 37 -15.03 -11.45 -1.11
N LYS A 38 -16.34 -11.68 -1.26
CA LYS A 38 -17.34 -11.29 -0.26
C LYS A 38 -17.40 -12.24 0.93
N TYR A 39 -17.33 -13.54 0.69
CA TYR A 39 -17.75 -14.54 1.69
C TYR A 39 -16.63 -15.46 2.19
N SER A 40 -15.55 -15.65 1.43
CA SER A 40 -14.44 -16.53 1.83
C SER A 40 -13.66 -15.96 3.01
N ALA A 41 -13.20 -16.81 3.92
CA ALA A 41 -12.27 -16.40 4.96
C ALA A 41 -10.79 -16.38 4.51
N HIS A 42 -10.50 -16.87 3.30
CA HIS A 42 -9.15 -16.99 2.75
C HIS A 42 -8.79 -15.82 1.85
N MET A 43 -7.49 -15.55 1.70
CA MET A 43 -7.00 -14.56 0.74
C MET A 43 -7.19 -15.09 -0.69
N PRO A 44 -7.93 -14.38 -1.56
CA PRO A 44 -8.10 -14.77 -2.97
C PRO A 44 -6.76 -14.94 -3.67
N ALA A 45 -6.66 -15.93 -4.55
CA ALA A 45 -5.40 -16.33 -5.19
C ALA A 45 -4.67 -15.15 -5.84
N HIS A 46 -5.40 -14.32 -6.60
CA HIS A 46 -4.86 -13.18 -7.33
C HIS A 46 -4.37 -12.02 -6.44
N LEU A 47 -4.68 -12.03 -5.13
CA LEU A 47 -4.26 -11.01 -4.16
C LEU A 47 -3.14 -11.50 -3.23
N ARG A 48 -2.72 -12.76 -3.33
CA ARG A 48 -1.76 -13.36 -2.39
C ARG A 48 -0.38 -12.71 -2.45
N CYS A 49 0.11 -12.34 -3.64
CA CYS A 49 1.39 -11.64 -3.75
C CYS A 49 1.34 -10.27 -3.06
N ASP A 50 0.31 -9.46 -3.33
CA ASP A 50 0.18 -8.16 -2.66
C ASP A 50 -0.01 -8.31 -1.14
N ALA A 51 -0.78 -9.30 -0.69
CA ALA A 51 -0.92 -9.62 0.72
C ALA A 51 0.41 -9.99 1.37
N CYS A 52 1.23 -10.79 0.70
CA CYS A 52 2.57 -11.14 1.18
C CYS A 52 3.46 -9.91 1.34
N ARG A 53 3.51 -9.06 0.31
CA ARG A 53 4.30 -7.82 0.33
C ARG A 53 3.83 -6.87 1.43
N ALA A 54 2.52 -6.80 1.67
CA ALA A 54 1.95 -6.02 2.77
C ALA A 54 2.42 -6.52 4.14
N VAL A 55 2.40 -7.84 4.36
CA VAL A 55 2.87 -8.45 5.60
C VAL A 55 4.36 -8.23 5.79
N ALA A 56 5.18 -8.52 4.77
CA ALA A 56 6.62 -8.31 4.79
C ALA A 56 6.98 -6.86 5.11
N PHE A 57 6.27 -5.90 4.50
CA PHE A 57 6.43 -4.48 4.77
C PHE A 57 6.12 -4.14 6.24
N GLN A 58 5.00 -4.63 6.76
CA GLN A 58 4.61 -4.33 8.14
C GLN A 58 5.54 -4.96 9.16
N MET A 59 5.98 -6.20 8.96
CA MET A 59 6.96 -6.86 9.83
C MET A 59 8.25 -6.05 9.91
N GLY A 60 8.84 -5.69 8.76
CA GLY A 60 10.06 -4.88 8.73
C GLY A 60 9.89 -3.50 9.37
N GLN A 61 8.77 -2.81 9.13
CA GLN A 61 8.49 -1.51 9.76
C GLN A 61 8.35 -1.60 11.28
N ARG A 62 7.76 -2.68 11.80
CA ARG A 62 7.55 -2.89 13.23
C ARG A 62 8.84 -3.27 13.95
N LEU A 63 9.67 -4.12 13.32
CA LEU A 63 11.00 -4.44 13.79
C LEU A 63 11.91 -3.21 13.79
N ALA A 64 11.95 -2.44 12.70
CA ALA A 64 12.72 -1.20 12.64
C ALA A 64 12.30 -0.19 13.72
N LYS A 65 11.00 -0.08 13.99
CA LYS A 65 10.49 0.77 15.06
C LYS A 65 10.89 0.25 16.45
N ALA A 66 10.98 -1.06 16.65
CA ALA A 66 11.42 -1.64 17.91
C ALA A 66 12.93 -1.41 18.13
N GLU A 67 13.76 -1.63 17.11
CA GLU A 67 15.20 -1.33 17.14
C GLU A 67 15.45 0.17 17.40
N ALA A 68 14.68 1.06 16.76
CA ALA A 68 14.78 2.50 17.01
C ALA A 68 14.42 2.89 18.46
N LYS A 69 13.59 2.11 19.15
CA LYS A 69 13.20 2.36 20.55
C LYS A 69 14.16 1.75 21.57
N SER A 70 14.90 0.70 21.21
CA SER A 70 15.85 0.05 22.12
C SER A 70 17.12 0.86 22.36
N HIS A 71 17.29 2.00 21.67
CA HIS A 71 18.47 2.84 21.75
C HIS A 71 18.78 3.29 23.20
N THR A 72 19.85 2.74 23.76
CA THR A 72 20.74 3.49 24.65
C THR A 72 21.65 4.38 23.78
N PRO A 73 21.98 5.62 24.19
CA PRO A 73 22.64 6.60 23.31
C PRO A 73 24.06 6.27 22.84
N ASP A 74 24.67 5.21 23.36
CA ASP A 74 26.12 5.02 23.31
C ASP A 74 26.47 3.68 22.63
N ALA A 75 26.38 3.61 21.30
CA ALA A 75 27.27 2.85 20.38
C ALA A 75 26.55 2.44 19.08
N SER A 76 26.93 3.12 17.99
CA SER A 76 27.04 2.57 16.63
C SER A 76 25.97 1.58 16.12
N GLY A 77 24.81 2.08 15.67
CA GLY A 77 23.95 1.38 14.70
C GLY A 77 22.71 0.68 15.26
N LEU A 78 21.95 0.05 14.35
CA LEU A 78 20.72 -0.69 14.66
C LEU A 78 21.02 -1.85 15.62
N GLN A 79 20.63 -1.67 16.89
CA GLN A 79 20.80 -2.67 17.93
C GLN A 79 19.98 -3.91 17.63
N GLU A 80 20.62 -5.08 17.74
CA GLU A 80 19.94 -6.37 17.62
C GLU A 80 18.97 -6.55 18.79
N LEU A 81 17.73 -6.94 18.47
CA LEU A 81 16.69 -7.24 19.45
C LEU A 81 16.93 -8.61 20.07
N SER A 82 16.60 -8.76 21.36
CA SER A 82 16.55 -10.10 21.95
C SER A 82 15.47 -10.96 21.28
N GLU A 83 15.64 -12.28 21.34
CA GLU A 83 14.65 -13.27 20.88
C GLU A 83 13.23 -12.95 21.35
N SER A 84 13.07 -12.84 22.67
CA SER A 84 11.80 -12.46 23.27
C SER A 84 11.21 -11.17 22.69
N THR A 85 12.05 -10.19 22.35
CA THR A 85 11.60 -8.89 21.85
C THR A 85 11.13 -8.99 20.40
N TYR A 86 11.90 -9.61 19.51
CA TYR A 86 11.48 -9.68 18.10
C TYR A 86 10.29 -10.62 17.92
N THR A 87 10.19 -11.71 18.70
CA THR A 87 9.05 -12.62 18.69
C THR A 87 7.77 -11.88 19.08
N ASP A 88 7.80 -11.15 20.21
CA ASP A 88 6.66 -10.32 20.63
C ASP A 88 6.27 -9.27 19.59
N VAL A 89 7.25 -8.63 18.93
CA VAL A 89 7.01 -7.64 17.90
C VAL A 89 6.34 -8.25 16.66
N LEU A 90 6.78 -9.43 16.24
CA LEU A 90 6.23 -10.16 15.09
C LEU A 90 4.79 -10.62 15.36
N ASP A 91 4.52 -11.20 16.53
CA ASP A 91 3.17 -11.60 16.96
C ASP A 91 2.19 -10.42 17.01
N GLN A 92 2.64 -9.31 17.61
CA GLN A 92 1.85 -8.08 17.68
C GLN A 92 1.61 -7.45 16.31
N THR A 93 2.53 -7.66 15.37
CA THR A 93 2.37 -7.22 13.98
C THR A 93 1.21 -7.95 13.31
N CYS A 94 1.06 -9.26 13.51
CA CYS A 94 -0.05 -10.02 12.93
C CYS A 94 -1.41 -9.66 13.55
N SER A 95 -1.43 -9.27 14.82
CA SER A 95 -2.63 -8.81 15.54
C SER A 95 -2.96 -7.33 15.35
N GLN A 96 -2.21 -6.60 14.51
CA GLN A 96 -2.42 -5.18 14.34
C GLN A 96 -3.75 -4.83 13.64
N ASN A 97 -4.07 -3.54 13.64
CA ASN A 97 -5.16 -3.02 12.83
C ASN A 97 -4.75 -2.94 11.34
N TRP A 98 -5.40 -3.75 10.50
CA TRP A 98 -5.15 -3.84 9.06
C TRP A 98 -6.10 -2.98 8.19
N GLN A 99 -6.86 -2.04 8.78
CA GLN A 99 -7.85 -1.20 8.07
C GLN A 99 -7.24 -0.24 7.03
N SER A 100 -5.93 -0.01 7.08
CA SER A 100 -5.20 0.77 6.07
C SER A 100 -4.98 0.02 4.76
N TYR A 101 -5.34 -1.26 4.71
CA TYR A 101 -5.30 -2.08 3.52
C TYR A 101 -6.72 -2.34 3.00
N GLY A 102 -6.84 -2.42 1.68
CA GLY A 102 -8.10 -2.68 1.01
C GLY A 102 -7.86 -3.10 -0.44
N VAL A 103 -8.94 -3.41 -1.14
CA VAL A 103 -8.89 -3.75 -2.56
C VAL A 103 -9.32 -2.55 -3.39
N HIS A 104 -8.58 -2.28 -4.45
CA HIS A 104 -8.99 -1.36 -5.52
C HIS A 104 -8.92 -2.06 -6.86
N GLU A 105 -9.46 -1.43 -7.91
CA GLU A 105 -9.41 -1.94 -9.27
C GLU A 105 -8.66 -0.96 -10.16
N VAL A 106 -7.61 -1.44 -10.81
CA VAL A 106 -6.79 -0.68 -11.76
C VAL A 106 -6.69 -1.50 -13.04
N ASN A 107 -7.08 -0.90 -14.18
CA ASN A 107 -7.11 -1.59 -15.48
C ASN A 107 -7.87 -2.92 -15.44
N GLN A 108 -9.04 -2.94 -14.79
CA GLN A 108 -9.90 -4.12 -14.62
C GLN A 108 -9.27 -5.26 -13.80
N MET A 109 -8.11 -5.04 -13.20
CA MET A 109 -7.48 -5.97 -12.28
C MET A 109 -7.63 -5.46 -10.85
N LYS A 110 -8.16 -6.33 -9.99
CA LYS A 110 -8.24 -6.05 -8.56
C LYS A 110 -6.88 -6.30 -7.94
N ARG A 111 -6.44 -5.33 -7.15
CA ARG A 111 -5.17 -5.39 -6.43
C ARG A 111 -5.40 -5.01 -4.98
N LEU A 112 -4.61 -5.59 -4.08
CA LEU A 112 -4.57 -5.10 -2.72
C LEU A 112 -3.73 -3.82 -2.73
N THR A 113 -4.17 -2.80 -1.99
CA THR A 113 -3.48 -1.53 -1.86
C THR A 113 -3.37 -1.12 -0.40
N GLY A 114 -2.37 -0.30 -0.10
CA GLY A 114 -2.03 0.12 1.26
C GLY A 114 -0.53 0.39 1.40
N PRO A 115 -0.07 0.71 2.63
CA PRO A 115 1.33 0.99 2.91
C PRO A 115 2.26 -0.14 2.42
N GLY A 116 3.31 0.23 1.69
CA GLY A 116 4.30 -0.71 1.15
C GLY A 116 3.98 -1.34 -0.21
N LEU A 117 2.77 -1.13 -0.76
CA LEU A 117 2.36 -1.75 -2.02
C LEU A 117 2.48 -0.85 -3.25
N SER A 118 2.41 0.47 -3.07
CA SER A 118 2.47 1.45 -4.16
C SER A 118 3.89 1.57 -4.75
N LYS A 119 3.99 1.59 -6.08
CA LYS A 119 5.27 1.73 -6.82
C LYS A 119 5.60 3.19 -7.18
N GLY A 120 4.85 4.16 -6.68
CA GLY A 120 5.01 5.58 -6.97
C GLY A 120 3.72 6.38 -6.72
N PRO A 121 3.69 7.67 -7.05
CA PRO A 121 2.46 8.45 -7.01
C PRO A 121 1.48 7.89 -8.05
N GLU A 122 0.37 7.31 -7.56
CA GLU A 122 -0.71 6.82 -8.41
C GLU A 122 -1.29 7.99 -9.22
N PRO A 123 -1.20 7.98 -10.56
CA PRO A 123 -1.59 9.13 -11.39
C PRO A 123 -3.11 9.35 -11.44
N ARG A 124 -3.91 8.47 -10.82
CA ARG A 124 -5.37 8.48 -10.86
C ARG A 124 -5.95 8.27 -9.46
N ILE A 125 -7.02 9.00 -9.16
CA ILE A 125 -7.85 8.76 -7.97
C ILE A 125 -8.43 7.35 -8.10
N SER A 126 -8.16 6.49 -7.14
CA SER A 126 -8.78 5.15 -7.03
C SER A 126 -9.58 5.05 -5.74
N VAL A 127 -10.71 4.34 -5.81
CA VAL A 127 -11.52 4.01 -4.64
C VAL A 127 -11.09 2.63 -4.16
N MET A 128 -10.70 2.53 -2.90
CA MET A 128 -10.44 1.24 -2.25
C MET A 128 -11.58 0.85 -1.32
N ILE A 129 -11.89 -0.44 -1.25
CA ILE A 129 -12.77 -1.03 -0.23
C ILE A 129 -11.87 -1.64 0.85
N SER A 130 -11.79 -0.97 1.99
CA SER A 130 -11.13 -1.49 3.19
C SER A 130 -12.13 -2.13 4.15
N GLY A 131 -11.63 -2.76 5.23
CA GLY A 131 -12.47 -3.44 6.22
C GLY A 131 -13.10 -4.73 5.71
N GLY A 132 -14.28 -5.07 6.24
CA GLY A 132 -14.94 -6.34 5.92
C GLY A 132 -14.02 -7.55 6.20
N PRO A 133 -13.83 -8.47 5.24
CA PRO A 133 -13.00 -9.66 5.45
C PRO A 133 -11.49 -9.38 5.34
N TRP A 134 -11.06 -8.26 4.77
CA TRP A 134 -9.65 -7.99 4.44
C TRP A 134 -8.72 -7.97 5.66
N PRO A 135 -9.06 -7.30 6.79
CA PRO A 135 -8.21 -7.33 7.98
C PRO A 135 -7.96 -8.72 8.53
N ASN A 136 -8.99 -9.57 8.57
CA ASN A 136 -8.88 -10.93 9.05
C ASN A 136 -8.04 -11.79 8.09
N ARG A 137 -8.22 -11.63 6.78
CA ARG A 137 -7.41 -12.33 5.76
C ARG A 137 -5.92 -11.98 5.88
N LEU A 138 -5.59 -10.71 6.09
CA LEU A 138 -4.20 -10.26 6.29
C LEU A 138 -3.61 -10.77 7.60
N SER A 139 -4.35 -10.68 8.71
CA SER A 139 -3.92 -11.22 10.00
C SER A 139 -3.64 -12.74 9.92
N LYS A 140 -4.55 -13.51 9.31
CA LYS A 140 -4.35 -14.95 9.07
C LYS A 140 -3.15 -15.25 8.19
N THR A 141 -2.95 -14.48 7.13
CA THR A 141 -1.79 -14.61 6.24
C THR A 141 -0.50 -14.35 7.01
N CYS A 142 -0.47 -13.33 7.87
CA CYS A 142 0.67 -13.02 8.72
C CYS A 142 1.01 -14.15 9.69
N PHE A 143 0.01 -14.66 10.43
CA PHE A 143 0.23 -15.79 11.35
C PHE A 143 0.64 -17.07 10.62
N HIS A 144 0.15 -17.28 9.40
CA HIS A 144 0.59 -18.41 8.58
C HIS A 144 2.10 -18.34 8.31
N TYR A 145 2.62 -17.16 7.95
CA TYR A 145 4.06 -16.98 7.74
C TYR A 145 4.89 -17.15 9.00
N LEU A 146 4.42 -16.67 10.15
CA LEU A 146 5.10 -16.95 11.43
C LEU A 146 5.22 -18.45 11.67
N GLY A 147 4.12 -19.20 11.47
CA GLY A 147 4.14 -20.65 11.63
C GLY A 147 4.94 -21.42 10.56
N GLU A 148 5.08 -20.86 9.35
CA GLU A 148 5.80 -21.49 8.23
C GLU A 148 7.32 -21.28 8.32
N PHE A 149 7.75 -20.04 8.55
CA PHE A 149 9.18 -19.67 8.53
C PHE A 149 9.80 -19.61 9.93
N GLY A 150 9.01 -19.30 10.95
CA GLY A 150 9.50 -19.02 12.30
C GLY A 150 10.06 -17.60 12.43
N GLU A 151 9.96 -17.08 13.64
CA GLU A 151 10.35 -15.72 14.02
C GLU A 151 11.85 -15.47 13.81
N ASP A 152 12.69 -16.45 14.15
CA ASP A 152 14.15 -16.36 14.01
C ASP A 152 14.57 -16.12 12.55
N GLN A 153 14.02 -16.89 11.61
CA GLN A 153 14.35 -16.77 10.19
C GLN A 153 13.83 -15.45 9.61
N ILE A 154 12.63 -15.03 10.03
CA ILE A 154 12.04 -13.76 9.64
C ILE A 154 12.90 -12.60 10.14
N TYR A 155 13.35 -12.64 11.39
CA TYR A 155 14.20 -11.60 11.96
C TYR A 155 15.57 -11.56 11.28
N GLU A 156 16.19 -12.71 11.03
CA GLU A 156 17.47 -12.79 10.30
C GLU A 156 17.35 -12.23 8.87
N ALA A 157 16.30 -12.59 8.14
CA ALA A 157 16.06 -12.04 6.81
C ALA A 157 15.80 -10.52 6.85
N TYR A 158 15.09 -10.02 7.86
CA TYR A 158 14.92 -8.59 8.10
C TYR A 158 16.27 -7.88 8.35
N ARG A 159 17.16 -8.47 9.15
CA ARG A 159 18.50 -7.92 9.44
C ARG A 159 19.36 -7.82 8.19
N GLN A 160 19.16 -8.71 7.23
CA GLN A 160 19.79 -8.65 5.90
C GLN A 160 19.13 -7.61 4.97
N GLY A 161 17.99 -7.03 5.36
CA GLY A 161 17.32 -5.92 4.69
C GLY A 161 15.90 -6.26 4.22
N GLN A 162 15.08 -5.23 4.02
CA GLN A 162 13.67 -5.36 3.66
C GLN A 162 13.42 -6.23 2.42
N ALA A 163 14.32 -6.17 1.42
CA ALA A 163 14.23 -6.98 0.22
C ALA A 163 14.44 -8.48 0.49
N ASN A 164 15.30 -8.83 1.45
CA ASN A 164 15.53 -10.22 1.84
C ASN A 164 14.34 -10.78 2.63
N LEU A 165 13.73 -9.96 3.49
CA LEU A 165 12.47 -10.32 4.15
C LEU A 165 11.34 -10.56 3.14
N GLU A 166 11.16 -9.67 2.16
CA GLU A 166 10.17 -9.89 1.10
C GLU A 166 10.49 -11.13 0.26
N ALA A 167 11.77 -11.36 -0.07
CA ALA A 167 12.19 -12.54 -0.83
C ALA A 167 11.94 -13.85 -0.08
N LEU A 168 12.18 -13.88 1.24
CA LEU A 168 11.90 -15.04 2.10
C LEU A 168 10.40 -15.37 2.07
N LEU A 169 9.54 -14.38 2.33
CA LEU A 169 8.10 -14.60 2.50
C LEU A 169 7.37 -14.79 1.16
N CYS A 170 7.79 -14.06 0.13
CA CYS A 170 7.01 -13.91 -1.10
C CYS A 170 7.61 -14.60 -2.32
N GLY A 171 8.93 -14.85 -2.29
CA GLY A 171 9.72 -15.39 -3.38
C GLY A 171 9.75 -16.93 -3.44
N GLY A 172 10.69 -17.47 -4.22
CA GLY A 172 10.83 -18.92 -4.43
C GLY A 172 9.91 -19.48 -5.53
N THR A 173 10.09 -20.75 -5.87
CA THR A 173 9.37 -21.43 -6.97
C THR A 173 7.88 -21.62 -6.70
N HIS A 174 7.48 -21.61 -5.42
CA HIS A 174 6.10 -21.79 -4.98
C HIS A 174 5.58 -20.60 -4.17
N GLY A 175 6.35 -19.50 -4.10
CA GLY A 175 5.96 -18.32 -3.35
C GLY A 175 4.72 -17.62 -3.92
N PRO A 176 3.99 -16.85 -3.10
CA PRO A 176 2.83 -16.07 -3.54
C PRO A 176 3.08 -15.18 -4.77
N CYS A 177 4.29 -14.67 -4.95
CA CYS A 177 4.66 -13.80 -6.07
C CYS A 177 5.26 -14.55 -7.27
N SER A 178 5.44 -15.88 -7.18
CA SER A 178 5.94 -16.69 -8.29
C SER A 178 5.00 -16.72 -9.50
N GLN A 179 3.68 -16.65 -9.27
CA GLN A 179 2.68 -16.66 -10.35
C GLN A 179 2.63 -15.35 -11.15
N GLU A 180 2.97 -14.21 -10.53
CA GLU A 180 3.03 -12.92 -11.22
C GLU A 180 4.20 -12.89 -12.23
N ILE A 181 5.31 -13.58 -11.91
CA ILE A 181 6.46 -13.74 -12.80
C ILE A 181 6.13 -14.61 -14.02
N LEU A 182 5.28 -15.63 -13.86
CA LEU A 182 4.86 -16.49 -14.97
C LEU A 182 3.91 -15.75 -15.92
N ALA A 183 2.93 -15.02 -15.38
CA ALA A 183 2.00 -14.23 -16.19
C ALA A 183 2.70 -13.14 -17.02
N GLN A 184 3.70 -12.45 -16.45
CA GLN A 184 4.46 -11.42 -17.17
C GLN A 184 5.40 -11.96 -18.27
N ARG A 185 5.79 -13.24 -18.19
CA ARG A 185 6.64 -13.89 -19.21
C ARG A 185 5.87 -14.41 -20.40
N GLU A 186 4.57 -14.64 -20.27
CA GLU A 186 3.70 -15.09 -21.36
C GLU A 186 3.20 -13.92 -22.24
N GLU A 187 3.31 -12.68 -21.74
CA GLU A 187 2.93 -11.45 -22.47
C GLU A 187 4.09 -10.77 -23.23
N LEU A 188 5.29 -11.39 -23.27
CA LEU A 188 6.53 -10.86 -23.86
C LEU A 188 7.01 -11.75 -25.02
#